data_AF-A0A382MCG8-F1
#
_entry.id   AF-A0A382MCG8-F1
#
_cell.length_a   1.000
_cell.length_b   1.000
_cell.length_c   1.000
_cell.angle_alpha   90.00
_cell.angle_beta   90.00
_cell.angle_gamma   90.00
#
_symmetry.space_group_name_H-M   'P 1'
#
loop_
_entity.id
_entity.type
_entity.pdbx_description
1 polymer ?
#
loop_
_entity_poly.entity_id
_entity_poly.type
_entity_poly.pdbx_seq_one_letter_code
_entity_poly.pdbx_strand_id
1 'polypeptide(L)' 'MISKCTIKNISNILYVINDASLKYKGIIPNDCWHEPYMTKQKLINEFANGVRMFGYNKDNILVGVMGIQELKDV' A
#
# COMPACT_ATOMS: atom_id res chain seq x y z
N MET A 1 -16.36 -4.41 -0.08
CA MET A 1 -16.53 -3.40 -1.15
C MET A 1 -15.19 -2.79 -1.49
N ILE A 2 -14.86 -2.61 -2.77
CA ILE A 2 -13.65 -1.90 -3.19
C ILE A 2 -13.98 -0.41 -3.35
N SER A 3 -13.17 0.47 -2.77
CA SER A 3 -13.35 1.92 -2.88
C SER A 3 -12.00 2.64 -3.06
N LYS A 4 -12.04 3.82 -3.67
CA LYS A 4 -10.85 4.65 -3.84
C LYS A 4 -10.37 5.15 -2.47
N CYS A 5 -9.09 4.94 -2.18
CA CYS A 5 -8.43 5.48 -1.01
C CYS A 5 -7.96 6.91 -1.28
N THR A 6 -7.92 7.72 -0.23
CA THR A 6 -7.38 9.08 -0.29
C THR A 6 -6.28 9.24 0.75
N ILE A 7 -5.45 10.27 0.58
CA ILE A 7 -4.36 10.58 1.51
C ILE A 7 -4.85 10.85 2.95
N LYS A 8 -6.14 11.19 3.13
CA LYS A 8 -6.76 11.32 4.46
C LYS A 8 -6.73 10.01 5.25
N ASN A 9 -6.73 8.87 4.55
CA ASN A 9 -6.74 7.54 5.16
C ASN A 9 -5.35 6.89 5.17
N ILE A 10 -4.27 7.69 5.06
CA ILE A 10 -2.91 7.17 4.87
C ILE A 10 -2.48 6.21 5.98
N SER A 11 -2.87 6.46 7.23
CA SER A 11 -2.50 5.59 8.36
C SER A 11 -3.08 4.18 8.21
N ASN A 12 -4.33 4.05 7.76
CA ASN A 12 -4.97 2.74 7.57
C ASN A 12 -4.33 1.98 6.41
N ILE A 13 -4.01 2.68 5.33
CA ILE A 13 -3.32 2.12 4.17
C ILE A 13 -1.92 1.64 4.57
N LEU A 14 -1.19 2.47 5.32
CA LEU A 14 0.15 2.16 5.80
C LEU A 14 0.16 0.96 6.74
N TYR A 15 -0.84 0.85 7.62
CA TYR A 15 -1.02 -0.29 8.51
C TYR A 15 -1.20 -1.59 7.71
N VAL A 16 -2.17 -1.63 6.79
CA VAL A 16 -2.44 -2.84 5.99
C VAL A 16 -1.23 -3.26 5.16
N ILE A 17 -0.51 -2.32 4.54
CA ILE A 17 0.68 -2.64 3.74
C ILE A 17 1.79 -3.25 4.62
N ASN A 18 2.10 -2.62 5.75
CA ASN A 18 3.19 -3.09 6.61
C ASN A 18 2.83 -4.40 7.32
N ASP A 19 1.60 -4.54 7.81
CA ASP A 19 1.10 -5.78 8.43
C ASP A 19 1.15 -6.95 7.43
N ALA A 20 0.64 -6.75 6.21
CA ALA A 20 0.71 -7.76 5.16
C ALA A 20 2.16 -8.11 4.76
N SER A 21 3.10 -7.15 4.85
CA SER A 21 4.50 -7.39 4.52
C SER A 21 5.19 -8.38 5.46
N LEU A 22 4.74 -8.50 6.71
CA LEU A 22 5.34 -9.39 7.71
C LEU A 22 5.26 -10.86 7.29
N LYS A 23 4.26 -11.22 6.50
CA LYS A 23 4.14 -12.57 5.93
C LYS A 23 5.34 -12.96 5.07
N TYR A 24 6.10 -12.00 4.55
CA TYR A 24 7.27 -12.26 3.70
C TYR A 24 8.61 -12.14 4.43
N LYS A 25 8.62 -11.70 5.69
CA LYS A 25 9.84 -11.53 6.49
C LYS A 25 10.56 -12.88 6.65
N GLY A 26 11.78 -12.97 6.13
CA GLY A 26 12.58 -14.20 6.14
C GLY A 26 12.13 -15.29 5.14
N ILE A 27 11.13 -15.01 4.29
CA ILE A 27 10.69 -15.92 3.22
C ILE A 27 11.26 -15.48 1.87
N ILE A 28 11.26 -14.17 1.60
CA ILE A 28 11.81 -13.60 0.36
C ILE A 28 13.25 -13.10 0.59
N PRO A 29 14.04 -12.89 -0.48
CA PRO A 29 15.39 -12.32 -0.37
C PRO A 29 15.43 -11.03 0.46
N ASN A 30 16.51 -10.84 1.22
CA ASN A 30 16.65 -9.73 2.18
C ASN A 30 16.66 -8.34 1.51
N ASP A 31 17.01 -8.26 0.23
CA ASP A 31 16.96 -7.03 -0.57
C ASP A 31 15.53 -6.66 -1.00
N CYS A 32 14.61 -7.63 -1.00
CA CYS A 32 13.20 -7.45 -1.37
C CYS A 32 12.31 -7.01 -0.18
N TRP A 33 12.76 -7.18 1.07
CA TRP A 33 12.00 -6.83 2.28
C TRP A 33 12.82 -5.96 3.23
N HIS A 34 12.19 -4.95 3.85
CA HIS A 34 12.83 -4.03 4.79
C HIS A 34 11.84 -3.61 5.88
N GLU A 35 12.36 -3.04 6.98
CA GLU A 35 11.57 -2.59 8.12
C GLU A 35 11.69 -1.07 8.33
N PRO A 36 10.59 -0.30 8.25
CA PRO A 36 9.26 -0.71 7.78
C PRO A 36 9.24 -0.95 6.27
N TYR A 37 8.38 -1.86 5.80
CA TYR A 37 8.27 -2.20 4.38
C TYR A 37 7.75 -1.04 3.52
N MET A 38 6.86 -0.22 4.09
CA MET A 38 6.37 1.01 3.48
C MET A 38 6.47 2.13 4.50
N THR A 39 7.24 3.18 4.19
CA THR A 39 7.28 4.41 4.98
C THR A 39 6.12 5.32 4.59
N LYS A 40 5.69 6.19 5.51
CA LYS A 40 4.68 7.21 5.23
C LYS A 40 5.10 8.11 4.06
N GLN A 41 6.37 8.54 4.02
CA GLN A 41 6.88 9.40 2.96
C GLN A 41 6.86 8.70 1.59
N LYS A 42 7.26 7.42 1.54
CA LYS A 42 7.21 6.64 0.30
C LYS A 42 5.78 6.52 -0.22
N LEU A 43 4.82 6.21 0.66
CA LEU A 43 3.41 6.17 0.29
C LEU A 43 2.88 7.53 -0.21
N ILE A 44 3.26 8.65 0.42
CA ILE A 44 2.93 10.00 -0.08
C ILE A 44 3.50 10.23 -1.48
N ASN A 45 4.75 9.82 -1.71
CA ASN A 45 5.39 9.96 -3.01
C ASN A 45 4.66 9.13 -4.09
N GLU A 46 4.18 7.93 -3.77
CA GLU A 46 3.34 7.15 -4.71
C GLU A 46 2.08 7.92 -5.12
N PHE A 47 1.36 8.52 -4.16
CA PHE A 47 0.21 9.37 -4.48
C PHE A 47 0.60 10.56 -5.37
N ALA A 48 1.73 11.20 -5.09
CA ALA A 48 2.25 12.33 -5.88
C ALA A 48 2.67 11.92 -7.30
N ASN A 49 3.17 10.69 -7.47
CA ASN A 49 3.55 10.10 -8.75
C ASN A 49 2.35 9.62 -9.57
N GLY A 50 1.11 9.89 -9.12
CA GLY A 50 -0.11 9.55 -9.84
C GLY A 50 -0.63 8.14 -9.56
N VAL A 51 -0.09 7.43 -8.57
CA VAL A 51 -0.63 6.13 -8.15
C VAL A 51 -2.01 6.32 -7.54
N ARG A 52 -3.01 5.65 -8.11
CA ARG A 52 -4.37 5.59 -7.59
C ARG A 52 -4.46 4.41 -6.63
N MET A 53 -4.71 4.69 -5.36
CA MET A 53 -4.87 3.67 -4.33
C MET A 53 -6.34 3.25 -4.18
N PHE A 54 -6.58 1.96 -4.01
CA PHE A 54 -7.87 1.35 -3.77
C PHE A 54 -7.80 0.45 -2.54
N GLY A 55 -8.87 0.44 -1.76
CA GLY A 55 -9.00 -0.34 -0.54
C GLY A 55 -10.14 -1.34 -0.64
N TYR A 56 -9.91 -2.56 -0.18
CA TYR A 56 -10.98 -3.54 0.02
C TYR A 56 -11.43 -3.50 1.48
N ASN A 57 -12.68 -3.08 1.69
CA ASN A 57 -13.31 -3.01 2.99
C ASN A 57 -14.22 -4.24 3.18
N LYS A 58 -14.05 -4.93 4.31
CA LYS A 58 -14.90 -6.02 4.79
C LYS A 58 -15.37 -5.65 6.18
N ASP A 59 -16.68 -5.61 6.42
CA ASP A 59 -17.27 -5.27 7.72
C ASP A 59 -16.74 -3.95 8.33
N ASN A 60 -16.62 -2.91 7.48
CA ASN A 60 -16.03 -1.59 7.81
C ASN A 60 -14.55 -1.62 8.20
N ILE A 61 -13.85 -2.74 8.00
CA ILE A 61 -12.42 -2.90 8.22
C ILE A 61 -11.72 -2.90 6.87
N LEU A 62 -10.68 -2.07 6.72
CA LEU A 62 -9.79 -2.11 5.57
C LEU A 62 -8.87 -3.33 5.70
N VAL A 63 -9.05 -4.32 4.84
CA VAL A 63 -8.31 -5.60 4.90
C VAL A 63 -7.38 -5.81 3.71
N GLY A 64 -7.41 -4.92 2.72
CA GLY A 64 -6.56 -5.00 1.55
C GLY A 64 -6.38 -3.65 0.88
N VAL A 65 -5.23 -3.45 0.25
CA VAL A 65 -4.86 -2.24 -0.48
C VAL A 65 -4.24 -2.64 -1.82
N MET A 66 -4.58 -1.89 -2.86
CA MET A 66 -3.97 -1.99 -4.19
C MET A 66 -3.61 -0.60 -4.72
N GLY A 67 -2.42 -0.46 -5.29
CA GLY A 67 -2.01 0.73 -6.03
C GLY A 67 -2.03 0.46 -7.53
N ILE A 68 -2.56 1.40 -8.32
CA ILE A 68 -2.61 1.31 -9.78
C ILE A 68 -2.04 2.60 -10.36
N GLN A 69 -1.00 2.48 -11.18
CA GLN A 69 -0.40 3.57 -11.93
C GLN A 69 -0.53 3.28 -13.42
N GLU A 70 -0.93 4.28 -14.18
CA GLU A 70 -0.96 4.22 -15.63
C GLU A 70 0.36 4.78 -16.16
N LEU A 71 1.09 4.00 -16.94
CA LEU A 71 2.34 4.42 -17.56
C LEU A 71 2.02 4.90 -18.98
N LYS A 72 2.52 6.09 -19.34
CA LYS A 72 2.43 6.59 -20.71
C LYS A 72 3.63 6.04 -21.48
N ASP A 73 3.35 5.29 -22.53
CA ASP A 73 4.28 4.65 -23.47
C ASP A 73 5.19 3.58 -22.87
N VAL A 74 4.90 2.32 -23.24
CA VAL A 74 5.79 1.15 -23.13
C VAL A 74 6.17 0.72 -24.54
#